data_AF-A0ABD2LE81-F1
#
_entry.id   AF-A0ABD2LE81-F1
#
_cell.length_a   1.000
_cell.length_b   1.000
_cell.length_c   1.000
_cell.angle_alpha   90.00
_cell.angle_beta   90.00
_cell.angle_gamma   90.00
#
_symmetry.space_group_name_H-M   'P 1'
#
loop_
_entity.id
_entity.type
_entity.pdbx_description
1 polymer ?
#
loop_
_entity_poly.entity_id
_entity_poly.type
_entity_poly.pdbx_seq_one_letter_code
_entity_poly.pdbx_strand_id
1 'polypeptide(L)'
;MCEDASMKMLEKECLSLEYYPHLANLCKNSEQNVRVVALRILTKFALVYPEEKVMASKGFKIRLHDDAFSIVCDAMNDLEVKVRAQAANLLGFFENVTESFLDQTLDKKLMRNMTMLNTNVRNTKNALSAGVSYIGGWSTGKKMGEDMPIEKLEDESQSLIPTGSCGAFVTALEDEFMAVRQAAVYSLGKLARNRPVFASACIDHLADMFNDEIQQIRLDAIRALTPLVSHGLLYRDQLDTILTVLDDATADNRMALHTLLAKSNLADSNCVSQCLKKLLHSLRRFPMDKFSIFGCLSGIGQNHSSLVQPLVNDLLDVHPIFDTPEQSIDDDFYLARLILVLNAASHRSVLCSLIPSYALKHYRYLRRSWPEIVPKILEFDHEKLHQCDSSPFLCPFLAVGPEDKTIEKENDAKTARVLEPSREFRNNETIRFVAGLPTGIFIRILLCNVTDEELNRFRIQIEYPDQTFDLHRPRRGDFLRLDSATVHLQTNVVVSAQRWATSASVIFTPGILSTKSDESVAQRIVGKGPKDSLNQHIMPFASAENIARKCRISFNIHPMQQA
;
A
#
# COMPACT_ATOMS: atom_id res chain seq x y z
N MET A 1 -12.99 18.35 -8.89
CA MET A 1 -13.05 19.82 -8.72
C MET A 1 -14.26 20.49 -9.37
N CYS A 2 -14.91 19.91 -10.39
CA CYS A 2 -16.18 20.45 -10.93
C CYS A 2 -17.45 19.95 -10.19
N GLU A 3 -17.34 18.89 -9.37
CA GLU A 3 -18.46 18.34 -8.58
C GLU A 3 -18.76 19.12 -7.29
N ASP A 4 -17.77 19.83 -6.73
CA ASP A 4 -17.93 20.61 -5.49
C ASP A 4 -18.74 21.91 -5.68
N ALA A 5 -18.79 22.45 -6.90
CA ALA A 5 -19.52 23.68 -7.18
C ALA A 5 -21.05 23.46 -7.19
N SER A 6 -21.49 22.30 -7.68
CA SER A 6 -22.90 21.88 -7.65
C SER A 6 -23.36 21.50 -6.24
N MET A 7 -22.42 21.12 -5.36
CA MET A 7 -22.70 20.74 -3.96
C MET A 7 -22.98 21.95 -3.05
N LYS A 8 -22.42 23.13 -3.35
CA LYS A 8 -22.61 24.35 -2.53
C LYS A 8 -23.88 25.14 -2.82
N MET A 9 -24.53 24.96 -3.98
CA MET A 9 -25.74 25.72 -4.31
C MET A 9 -27.02 25.20 -3.64
N LEU A 10 -27.02 24.00 -3.06
CA LEU A 10 -28.20 23.39 -2.43
C LEU A 10 -28.22 23.50 -0.89
N GLU A 11 -27.21 24.13 -0.27
CA GLU A 11 -27.09 24.20 1.19
C GLU A 11 -28.04 25.22 1.87
N LYS A 12 -28.92 25.90 1.13
CA LYS A 12 -29.75 26.96 1.72
C LYS A 12 -31.12 27.21 1.10
N GLU A 13 -31.73 26.22 0.45
CA GLU A 13 -33.13 26.31 0.04
C GLU A 13 -33.95 25.18 0.68
N CYS A 14 -35.06 25.56 1.32
CA CYS A 14 -35.97 24.72 2.09
C CYS A 14 -36.43 23.47 1.33
N LEU A 15 -35.78 22.32 1.57
CA LEU A 15 -36.28 21.02 1.14
C LEU A 15 -37.49 20.64 2.01
N SER A 16 -38.70 20.95 1.54
CA SER A 16 -39.93 20.52 2.24
C SER A 16 -40.03 18.99 2.25
N LEU A 17 -40.30 18.42 3.43
CA LEU A 17 -40.52 16.98 3.64
C LEU A 17 -41.66 16.42 2.79
N GLU A 18 -42.58 17.26 2.31
CA GLU A 18 -43.70 16.89 1.43
C GLU A 18 -43.24 16.30 0.08
N TYR A 19 -42.02 16.66 -0.36
CA TYR A 19 -41.46 16.16 -1.62
C TYR A 19 -40.81 14.78 -1.49
N TYR A 20 -40.58 14.29 -0.27
CA TYR A 20 -39.88 13.01 -0.06
C TYR A 20 -40.59 11.80 -0.71
N PRO A 21 -41.93 11.60 -0.55
CA PRO A 21 -42.62 10.49 -1.22
C PRO A 21 -42.59 10.60 -2.76
N HIS A 22 -42.60 11.82 -3.29
CA HIS A 22 -42.50 12.07 -4.72
C HIS A 22 -41.11 11.69 -5.25
N LEU A 23 -40.05 12.02 -4.50
CA LEU A 23 -38.68 11.64 -4.82
C LEU A 23 -38.46 10.13 -4.76
N ALA A 24 -39.01 9.45 -3.75
CA ALA A 24 -38.98 7.99 -3.66
C ALA A 24 -39.62 7.32 -4.89
N ASN A 25 -40.68 7.91 -5.45
CA ASN A 25 -41.27 7.44 -6.70
C ASN A 25 -40.39 7.75 -7.93
N LEU A 26 -39.70 8.89 -7.94
CA LEU A 26 -38.76 9.24 -9.03
C LEU A 26 -37.54 8.30 -9.09
N CYS A 27 -37.17 7.65 -7.99
CA CYS A 27 -36.17 6.58 -8.00
C CYS A 27 -36.58 5.37 -8.86
N LYS A 28 -37.84 5.23 -9.26
CA LYS A 28 -38.36 4.17 -10.15
C LYS A 28 -38.70 4.67 -11.55
N ASN A 29 -38.24 5.86 -11.92
CA ASN A 29 -38.51 6.46 -13.24
C ASN A 29 -37.86 5.66 -14.38
N SER A 30 -38.43 5.70 -15.58
CA SER A 30 -37.87 5.04 -16.76
C SER A 30 -36.50 5.59 -17.15
N GLU A 31 -36.27 6.89 -16.97
CA GLU A 31 -35.04 7.57 -17.35
C GLU A 31 -33.91 7.41 -16.31
N GLN A 32 -32.75 6.90 -16.74
CA GLN A 32 -31.61 6.63 -15.85
C GLN A 32 -31.11 7.90 -15.15
N ASN A 33 -31.07 9.04 -15.84
CA ASN A 33 -30.54 10.29 -15.29
C ASN A 33 -31.46 10.82 -14.19
N VAL A 34 -32.77 10.65 -14.34
CA VAL A 34 -33.75 11.03 -13.33
C VAL A 34 -33.57 10.17 -12.08
N ARG A 35 -33.37 8.85 -12.23
CA ARG A 35 -33.08 7.96 -11.09
C ARG A 35 -31.80 8.35 -10.36
N VAL A 36 -30.71 8.63 -11.09
CA VAL A 36 -29.42 9.08 -10.51
C VAL A 36 -29.59 10.37 -9.70
N VAL A 37 -30.27 11.38 -10.25
CA VAL A 37 -30.49 12.65 -9.56
C VAL A 37 -31.43 12.48 -8.37
N ALA A 38 -32.50 11.70 -8.52
CA ALA A 38 -33.44 11.40 -7.45
C ALA A 38 -32.74 10.73 -6.27
N LEU A 39 -31.87 9.73 -6.51
CA LEU A 39 -31.08 9.07 -5.46
C LEU A 39 -30.17 10.06 -4.73
N ARG A 40 -29.49 10.96 -5.45
CA ARG A 40 -28.64 12.00 -4.82
C ARG A 40 -29.43 12.93 -3.91
N ILE A 41 -30.59 13.40 -4.38
CA ILE A 41 -31.47 14.29 -3.59
C ILE A 41 -32.03 13.52 -2.39
N LEU A 42 -32.45 12.27 -2.58
CA LEU A 42 -32.95 11.41 -1.52
C LEU A 42 -31.92 11.18 -0.41
N THR A 43 -30.65 10.94 -0.75
CA THR A 43 -29.56 10.88 0.24
C THR A 43 -29.39 12.21 0.99
N LYS A 44 -29.57 13.36 0.32
CA LYS A 44 -29.53 14.67 1.02
C LYS A 44 -30.68 14.83 2.01
N PHE A 45 -31.90 14.41 1.66
CA PHE A 45 -33.02 14.39 2.61
C PHE A 45 -32.71 13.53 3.84
N ALA A 46 -32.12 12.35 3.64
CA ALA A 46 -31.72 11.46 4.72
C ALA A 46 -30.70 12.09 5.69
N LEU A 47 -29.76 12.88 5.16
CA LEU A 47 -28.75 13.56 5.96
C LEU A 47 -29.29 14.80 6.70
N VAL A 48 -30.29 15.49 6.13
CA VAL A 48 -30.89 16.70 6.73
C VAL A 48 -31.97 16.35 7.77
N TYR A 49 -32.78 15.32 7.52
CA TYR A 49 -33.90 14.91 8.37
C TYR A 49 -33.77 13.45 8.85
N PRO A 50 -32.73 13.07 9.61
CA PRO A 50 -32.45 11.68 9.91
C PRO A 50 -33.49 10.99 10.80
N GLU A 51 -34.04 11.71 11.79
CA GLU A 51 -34.94 11.16 12.82
C GLU A 51 -36.44 11.28 12.47
N GLU A 52 -36.77 11.95 11.36
CA GLU A 52 -38.15 12.11 10.92
C GLU A 52 -38.75 10.75 10.52
N LYS A 53 -40.00 10.50 10.91
CA LYS A 53 -40.65 9.21 10.64
C LYS A 53 -41.50 9.30 9.38
N VAL A 54 -41.16 8.49 8.39
CA VAL A 54 -41.88 8.40 7.12
C VAL A 54 -42.59 7.06 6.99
N MET A 55 -43.66 7.05 6.20
CA MET A 55 -44.34 5.82 5.81
C MET A 55 -43.52 5.14 4.71
N ALA A 56 -42.92 4.00 5.05
CA ALA A 56 -42.17 3.18 4.10
C ALA A 56 -43.07 2.67 2.97
N SER A 57 -42.44 2.24 1.88
CA SER A 57 -43.10 1.64 0.70
C SER A 57 -44.03 0.44 1.02
N LYS A 58 -43.89 -0.18 2.21
CA LYS A 58 -44.71 -1.31 2.69
C LYS A 58 -45.70 -0.96 3.81
N GLY A 59 -45.89 0.32 4.13
CA GLY A 59 -46.90 0.77 5.09
C GLY A 59 -46.44 0.83 6.56
N PHE A 60 -45.15 0.64 6.85
CA PHE A 60 -44.59 0.77 8.21
C PHE A 60 -43.99 2.15 8.43
N LYS A 61 -44.04 2.67 9.67
CA LYS A 61 -43.36 3.92 10.05
C LYS A 61 -41.92 3.62 10.42
N ILE A 62 -40.98 4.08 9.60
CA ILE A 62 -39.53 3.96 9.86
C ILE A 62 -38.87 5.33 9.80
N ARG A 63 -37.64 5.43 10.28
CA ARG A 63 -36.85 6.68 10.15
C ARG A 63 -36.58 6.95 8.68
N LEU A 64 -36.66 8.21 8.28
CA LEU A 64 -36.39 8.66 6.91
C LEU A 64 -35.00 8.22 6.48
N HIS A 65 -34.02 8.29 7.38
CA HIS A 65 -32.67 7.80 7.11
C HIS A 65 -32.63 6.31 6.74
N ASP A 66 -33.36 5.45 7.47
CA ASP A 66 -33.41 4.01 7.22
C ASP A 66 -34.26 3.67 5.96
N ASP A 67 -35.36 4.40 5.70
CA ASP A 67 -36.15 4.24 4.47
C ASP A 67 -35.34 4.61 3.23
N ALA A 68 -34.66 5.76 3.28
CA ALA A 68 -33.79 6.23 2.22
C ALA A 68 -32.65 5.24 1.96
N PHE A 69 -32.05 4.71 3.03
CA PHE A 69 -31.04 3.65 2.92
C PHE A 69 -31.57 2.42 2.19
N SER A 70 -32.76 1.91 2.56
CA SER A 70 -33.39 0.79 1.86
C SER A 70 -33.66 1.09 0.38
N ILE A 71 -34.16 2.28 0.03
CA ILE A 71 -34.39 2.66 -1.37
C ILE A 71 -33.07 2.67 -2.17
N VAL A 72 -31.98 3.15 -1.56
CA VAL A 72 -30.66 3.14 -2.21
C VAL A 72 -30.14 1.71 -2.36
N CYS A 73 -30.34 0.83 -1.38
CA CYS A 73 -30.00 -0.59 -1.49
C CYS A 73 -30.79 -1.27 -2.61
N ASP A 74 -32.09 -1.00 -2.74
CA ASP A 74 -32.92 -1.52 -3.84
C ASP A 74 -32.35 -1.10 -5.21
N ALA A 75 -31.86 0.13 -5.33
CA ALA A 75 -31.26 0.68 -6.55
C ALA A 75 -29.92 0.03 -6.94
N MET A 76 -29.31 -0.78 -6.07
CA MET A 76 -28.13 -1.58 -6.44
C MET A 76 -28.46 -2.74 -7.36
N ASN A 77 -29.75 -3.11 -7.47
CA ASN A 77 -30.24 -4.13 -8.40
C ASN A 77 -30.84 -3.51 -9.67
N ASP A 78 -30.58 -2.22 -9.96
CA ASP A 78 -31.06 -1.54 -11.16
C ASP A 78 -30.44 -2.12 -12.44
N LEU A 79 -31.19 -2.07 -13.54
CA LEU A 79 -30.72 -2.52 -14.85
C LEU A 79 -29.52 -1.69 -15.33
N GLU A 80 -29.51 -0.40 -15.02
CA GLU A 80 -28.51 0.55 -15.52
C GLU A 80 -27.29 0.62 -14.59
N VAL A 81 -26.11 0.38 -15.16
CA VAL A 81 -24.82 0.37 -14.44
C VAL A 81 -24.57 1.70 -13.73
N LYS A 82 -24.93 2.83 -14.36
CA LYS A 82 -24.74 4.17 -13.77
C LYS A 82 -25.56 4.37 -12.50
N VAL A 83 -26.78 3.82 -12.47
CA VAL A 83 -27.66 3.90 -11.29
C VAL A 83 -27.08 3.02 -10.18
N ARG A 84 -26.68 1.78 -10.49
CA ARG A 84 -26.05 0.87 -9.53
C ARG A 84 -24.77 1.44 -8.92
N ALA A 85 -23.87 1.99 -9.74
CA ALA A 85 -22.63 2.59 -9.27
C ALA A 85 -22.90 3.84 -8.41
N GLN A 86 -23.86 4.67 -8.79
CA GLN A 86 -24.27 5.82 -7.98
C GLN A 86 -24.89 5.37 -6.65
N ALA A 87 -25.75 4.36 -6.66
CA ALA A 87 -26.36 3.81 -5.45
C ALA A 87 -25.28 3.27 -4.49
N ALA A 88 -24.36 2.45 -4.99
CA ALA A 88 -23.24 1.92 -4.22
C ALA A 88 -22.39 3.03 -3.59
N ASN A 89 -22.08 4.11 -4.32
CA ASN A 89 -21.34 5.25 -3.79
C ASN A 89 -22.15 6.02 -2.72
N LEU A 90 -23.46 6.18 -2.92
CA LEU A 90 -24.32 6.89 -1.98
C LEU A 90 -24.47 6.16 -0.64
N LEU A 91 -24.43 4.83 -0.62
CA LEU A 91 -24.48 4.06 0.63
C LEU A 91 -23.39 4.45 1.63
N GLY A 92 -22.20 4.82 1.15
CA GLY A 92 -21.09 5.24 2.00
C GLY A 92 -21.34 6.54 2.78
N PHE A 93 -22.41 7.29 2.48
CA PHE A 93 -22.76 8.51 3.22
C PHE A 93 -23.71 8.25 4.40
N PHE A 94 -24.33 7.07 4.47
CA PHE A 94 -25.27 6.76 5.54
C PHE A 94 -24.53 6.26 6.80
N GLU A 95 -23.90 7.20 7.52
CA GLU A 95 -23.11 6.88 8.70
C GLU A 95 -23.97 6.51 9.93
N ASN A 96 -25.26 6.87 9.97
CA ASN A 96 -26.14 6.67 11.13
C ASN A 96 -27.23 5.59 10.95
N VAL A 97 -27.05 4.67 9.99
CA VAL A 97 -27.99 3.54 9.78
C VAL A 97 -27.99 2.62 10.98
N THR A 98 -29.16 2.03 11.25
CA THR A 98 -29.31 0.94 12.21
C THR A 98 -28.42 -0.26 11.85
N GLU A 99 -27.71 -0.84 12.82
CA GLU A 99 -26.82 -2.00 12.59
C GLU A 99 -27.56 -3.18 11.96
N SER A 100 -28.81 -3.43 12.34
CA SER A 100 -29.63 -4.50 11.77
C SER A 100 -29.91 -4.37 10.27
N PHE A 101 -29.94 -3.15 9.73
CA PHE A 101 -30.08 -2.90 8.29
C PHE A 101 -28.75 -3.10 7.58
N LEU A 102 -27.64 -2.71 8.21
CA LEU A 102 -26.29 -2.88 7.67
C LEU A 102 -25.92 -4.36 7.61
N ASP A 103 -26.13 -5.13 8.68
CA ASP A 103 -25.79 -6.55 8.70
C ASP A 103 -26.54 -7.33 7.61
N GLN A 104 -27.79 -6.94 7.31
CA GLN A 104 -28.57 -7.54 6.21
C GLN A 104 -27.97 -7.29 4.84
N THR A 105 -27.26 -6.18 4.62
CA THR A 105 -26.60 -5.92 3.33
C THR A 105 -25.47 -6.91 3.02
N LEU A 106 -24.96 -7.60 4.04
CA LEU A 106 -23.93 -8.64 3.95
C LEU A 106 -24.51 -10.07 3.97
N ASP A 107 -25.80 -10.24 4.31
CA ASP A 107 -26.40 -11.57 4.41
C ASP A 107 -26.71 -12.18 3.03
N LYS A 108 -25.92 -13.20 2.65
CA LYS A 108 -26.06 -13.98 1.43
C LYS A 108 -27.15 -15.07 1.52
N LYS A 109 -27.50 -15.55 2.72
CA LYS A 109 -28.47 -16.64 2.93
C LYS A 109 -29.90 -16.15 2.75
N LEU A 110 -30.18 -14.97 3.26
CA LEU A 110 -31.51 -14.37 3.20
C LEU A 110 -31.88 -14.00 1.74
N MET A 111 -30.90 -13.70 0.88
CA MET A 111 -31.06 -13.57 -0.58
C MET A 111 -31.44 -14.88 -1.30
N ARG A 112 -30.82 -16.01 -0.93
CA ARG A 112 -31.13 -17.32 -1.55
C ARG A 112 -32.56 -17.75 -1.25
N ASN A 113 -32.99 -17.56 0.00
CA ASN A 113 -34.36 -17.85 0.42
C ASN A 113 -35.38 -16.94 -0.29
N MET A 114 -35.04 -15.66 -0.48
CA MET A 114 -35.87 -14.69 -1.21
C MET A 114 -36.02 -15.01 -2.70
N THR A 115 -34.94 -15.50 -3.33
CA THR A 115 -34.95 -15.88 -4.75
C THR A 115 -35.86 -17.08 -4.97
N MET A 116 -35.80 -18.07 -4.06
CA MET A 116 -36.68 -19.24 -4.02
C MET A 116 -38.15 -18.88 -3.72
N LEU A 117 -38.40 -17.92 -2.83
CA LEU A 117 -39.75 -17.43 -2.55
C LEU A 117 -40.33 -16.66 -3.74
N ASN A 118 -39.56 -15.78 -4.39
CA ASN A 118 -40.04 -15.01 -5.54
C ASN A 118 -40.28 -15.88 -6.79
N THR A 119 -39.47 -16.93 -7.02
CA THR A 119 -39.74 -17.91 -8.08
C THR A 119 -41.01 -18.71 -7.80
N ASN A 120 -41.22 -19.14 -6.55
CA ASN A 120 -42.46 -19.82 -6.15
C ASN A 120 -43.70 -18.91 -6.25
N VAL A 121 -43.59 -17.63 -5.91
CA VAL A 121 -44.67 -16.63 -6.06
C VAL A 121 -44.94 -16.31 -7.54
N ARG A 122 -43.92 -16.23 -8.39
CA ARG A 122 -44.09 -16.08 -9.84
C ARG A 122 -44.73 -17.31 -10.48
N ASN A 123 -44.35 -18.51 -10.06
CA ASN A 123 -44.94 -19.75 -10.53
C ASN A 123 -46.41 -19.90 -10.06
N THR A 124 -46.74 -19.48 -8.84
CA THR A 124 -48.15 -19.46 -8.38
C THR A 124 -48.98 -18.36 -9.06
N LYS A 125 -48.41 -17.19 -9.36
CA LYS A 125 -49.11 -16.15 -10.13
C LYS A 125 -49.34 -16.55 -11.59
N ASN A 126 -48.39 -17.24 -12.22
CA ASN A 126 -48.58 -17.82 -13.56
C ASN A 126 -49.59 -18.97 -13.55
N ALA A 127 -49.65 -19.77 -12.47
CA ALA A 127 -50.67 -20.79 -12.28
C ALA A 127 -52.08 -20.22 -12.01
N LEU A 128 -52.19 -19.02 -11.42
CA LEU A 128 -53.47 -18.34 -11.20
C LEU A 128 -54.00 -17.63 -12.46
N SER A 129 -53.15 -17.32 -13.44
CA SER A 129 -53.58 -16.80 -14.75
C SER A 129 -54.05 -17.89 -15.73
N ALA A 130 -53.72 -19.14 -15.46
CA ALA A 130 -54.23 -20.30 -16.19
C ALA A 130 -55.23 -21.01 -15.28
N GLY A 131 -56.51 -20.61 -15.36
CA GLY A 131 -57.59 -21.10 -14.49
C GLY A 131 -57.79 -22.62 -14.52
N VAL A 132 -56.95 -23.36 -13.80
CA VAL A 132 -57.05 -24.80 -13.59
C VAL A 132 -56.84 -25.07 -12.11
N SER A 133 -57.95 -25.36 -11.45
CA SER A 133 -58.04 -25.75 -10.05
C SER A 133 -57.74 -27.26 -9.94
N TYR A 134 -56.75 -27.60 -9.10
CA TYR A 134 -56.40 -28.93 -8.58
C TYR A 134 -56.05 -30.06 -9.57
N ILE A 135 -54.84 -30.63 -9.40
CA ILE A 135 -54.57 -32.07 -9.22
C ILE A 135 -53.10 -32.20 -8.76
N GLY A 136 -52.88 -32.88 -7.63
CA GLY A 136 -51.56 -33.35 -7.22
C GLY A 136 -51.21 -34.70 -7.85
N GLY A 137 -49.91 -35.00 -7.93
CA GLY A 137 -49.40 -36.38 -7.94
C GLY A 137 -48.45 -36.80 -9.06
N TRP A 138 -47.26 -37.26 -8.63
CA TRP A 138 -46.22 -38.11 -9.27
C TRP A 138 -45.26 -37.50 -10.31
N SER A 139 -43.92 -37.54 -10.14
CA SER A 139 -42.91 -38.54 -9.70
C SER A 139 -42.33 -39.38 -10.85
N THR A 140 -41.01 -39.28 -11.07
CA THR A 140 -40.18 -40.37 -11.62
C THR A 140 -38.82 -40.35 -10.90
N GLY A 141 -38.58 -41.39 -10.08
CA GLY A 141 -37.56 -41.39 -9.03
C GLY A 141 -36.12 -41.72 -9.45
N LYS A 142 -35.17 -41.51 -8.52
CA LYS A 142 -34.36 -42.59 -7.91
C LYS A 142 -33.32 -42.06 -6.91
N LYS A 143 -33.37 -42.62 -5.69
CA LYS A 143 -32.29 -42.91 -4.69
C LYS A 143 -32.05 -41.95 -3.51
N MET A 144 -32.45 -42.49 -2.33
CA MET A 144 -31.77 -42.56 -1.02
C MET A 144 -31.75 -41.35 -0.05
N GLY A 145 -32.47 -41.54 1.07
CA GLY A 145 -32.22 -40.99 2.42
C GLY A 145 -32.44 -39.48 2.55
N GLU A 146 -33.65 -38.95 2.80
CA GLU A 146 -34.41 -39.10 4.06
C GLU A 146 -33.51 -39.03 5.31
N ASP A 147 -32.92 -37.85 5.49
CA ASP A 147 -32.76 -37.14 6.77
C ASP A 147 -32.29 -35.70 6.46
N MET A 148 -33.17 -34.89 5.85
CA MET A 148 -32.98 -33.43 5.93
C MET A 148 -33.71 -32.97 7.19
N PRO A 149 -33.00 -32.41 8.19
CA PRO A 149 -33.65 -31.71 9.26
C PRO A 149 -34.44 -30.57 8.62
N ILE A 150 -35.77 -30.64 8.71
CA ILE A 150 -36.58 -29.44 8.60
C ILE A 150 -36.19 -28.64 9.84
N GLU A 151 -35.19 -27.75 9.70
CA GLU A 151 -34.97 -26.69 10.67
C GLU A 151 -36.32 -26.01 10.84
N LYS A 152 -36.91 -26.22 12.02
CA LYS A 152 -38.05 -25.43 12.45
C LYS A 152 -37.56 -24.00 12.41
N LEU A 153 -38.05 -23.25 11.42
CA LEU A 153 -37.87 -21.82 11.35
C LEU A 153 -38.38 -21.28 12.69
N GLU A 154 -37.45 -20.93 13.58
CA GLU A 154 -37.78 -20.07 14.69
C GLU A 154 -38.26 -18.77 14.05
N ASP A 155 -39.57 -18.54 14.12
CA ASP A 155 -40.29 -17.38 13.58
C ASP A 155 -39.83 -16.03 14.18
N GLU A 156 -38.71 -16.00 14.90
CA GLU A 156 -38.14 -14.80 15.54
C GLU A 156 -37.20 -14.00 14.62
N SER A 157 -36.81 -14.54 13.45
CA SER A 157 -35.99 -13.82 12.46
C SER A 157 -36.73 -13.43 11.17
N GLN A 158 -38.07 -13.45 11.15
CA GLN A 158 -38.87 -12.71 10.15
C GLN A 158 -38.70 -11.21 10.41
N SER A 159 -37.51 -10.70 10.08
CA SER A 159 -37.06 -9.34 10.36
C SER A 159 -38.00 -8.33 9.70
N LEU A 160 -38.49 -7.40 10.53
CA LEU A 160 -39.44 -6.33 10.24
C LEU A 160 -38.89 -5.23 9.30
N ILE A 161 -38.15 -5.59 8.25
CA ILE A 161 -37.30 -4.68 7.47
C ILE A 161 -37.58 -4.81 5.95
N PRO A 162 -37.47 -3.73 5.14
CA PRO A 162 -37.69 -3.76 3.70
C PRO A 162 -36.78 -4.77 2.99
N THR A 163 -37.42 -5.73 2.30
CA THR A 163 -36.82 -6.92 1.68
C THR A 163 -35.75 -6.64 0.62
N GLY A 164 -35.64 -5.44 0.07
CA GLY A 164 -34.66 -5.17 -0.98
C GLY A 164 -33.29 -4.70 -0.47
N SER A 165 -33.14 -4.52 0.85
CA SER A 165 -31.84 -4.22 1.49
C SER A 165 -30.93 -5.43 1.64
N CYS A 166 -31.47 -6.64 1.49
CA CYS A 166 -30.76 -7.88 1.75
C CYS A 166 -29.67 -8.14 0.70
N GLY A 167 -28.45 -8.45 1.14
CA GLY A 167 -27.34 -8.83 0.27
C GLY A 167 -26.91 -7.76 -0.74
N ALA A 168 -27.31 -6.49 -0.55
CA ALA A 168 -27.05 -5.43 -1.51
C ALA A 168 -25.54 -5.20 -1.74
N PHE A 169 -24.72 -5.20 -0.69
CA PHE A 169 -23.26 -5.10 -0.88
C PHE A 169 -22.68 -6.37 -1.52
N VAL A 170 -23.19 -7.55 -1.16
CA VAL A 170 -22.74 -8.81 -1.76
C VAL A 170 -22.96 -8.80 -3.28
N THR A 171 -24.15 -8.38 -3.74
CA THR A 171 -24.44 -8.32 -5.19
C THR A 171 -23.60 -7.28 -5.93
N ALA A 172 -23.30 -6.13 -5.31
CA ALA A 172 -22.46 -5.13 -5.95
C ALA A 172 -20.96 -5.42 -5.91
N LEU A 173 -20.49 -6.21 -4.94
CA LEU A 173 -19.12 -6.74 -4.97
C LEU A 173 -18.96 -7.79 -6.08
N GLU A 174 -20.00 -8.60 -6.32
CA GLU A 174 -20.05 -9.61 -7.39
C GLU A 174 -20.50 -9.05 -8.76
N ASP A 175 -20.59 -7.73 -8.91
CA ASP A 175 -21.14 -7.07 -10.11
C ASP A 175 -20.33 -7.37 -11.39
N GLU A 176 -20.91 -7.27 -12.57
CA GLU A 176 -20.16 -7.42 -13.82
C GLU A 176 -19.27 -6.20 -14.12
N PHE A 177 -19.60 -5.03 -13.58
CA PHE A 177 -18.95 -3.77 -13.92
C PHE A 177 -18.04 -3.25 -12.82
N MET A 178 -16.79 -2.96 -13.20
CA MET A 178 -15.76 -2.38 -12.33
C MET A 178 -16.24 -1.16 -11.54
N ALA A 179 -17.00 -0.25 -12.18
CA ALA A 179 -17.46 0.99 -11.55
C ALA A 179 -18.38 0.73 -10.34
N VAL A 180 -19.18 -0.33 -10.37
CA VAL A 180 -20.06 -0.70 -9.26
C VAL A 180 -19.25 -1.38 -8.16
N ARG A 181 -18.40 -2.36 -8.52
CA ARG A 181 -17.51 -3.03 -7.56
C ARG A 181 -16.64 -2.03 -6.79
N GLN A 182 -16.02 -1.08 -7.50
CA GLN A 182 -15.17 -0.05 -6.91
C GLN A 182 -15.93 0.86 -5.94
N ALA A 183 -17.13 1.31 -6.34
CA ALA A 183 -17.98 2.12 -5.47
C ALA A 183 -18.46 1.33 -4.23
N ALA A 184 -18.76 0.04 -4.39
CA ALA A 184 -19.15 -0.83 -3.29
C ALA A 184 -18.01 -1.04 -2.29
N VAL A 185 -16.79 -1.37 -2.75
CA VAL A 185 -15.59 -1.51 -1.90
C VAL A 185 -15.31 -0.23 -1.12
N TYR A 186 -15.37 0.93 -1.79
CA TYR A 186 -15.15 2.23 -1.17
C TYR A 186 -16.18 2.52 -0.06
N SER A 187 -17.47 2.37 -0.36
CA SER A 187 -18.55 2.63 0.59
C SER A 187 -18.54 1.65 1.76
N LEU A 188 -18.28 0.36 1.50
CA LEU A 188 -18.22 -0.66 2.54
C LEU A 188 -17.07 -0.38 3.51
N GLY A 189 -15.86 -0.09 3.00
CA GLY A 189 -14.72 0.29 3.83
C GLY A 189 -14.96 1.57 4.63
N LYS A 190 -15.64 2.56 4.05
CA LYS A 190 -15.99 3.80 4.73
C LYS A 190 -16.97 3.58 5.89
N LEU A 191 -18.02 2.79 5.69
CA LEU A 191 -19.02 2.47 6.72
C LEU A 191 -18.45 1.63 7.86
N ALA A 192 -17.54 0.70 7.54
CA ALA A 192 -16.91 -0.19 8.51
C ALA A 192 -15.90 0.52 9.42
N ARG A 193 -15.28 1.63 8.96
CA ARG A 193 -14.17 2.29 9.67
C ARG A 193 -14.47 2.67 11.12
N ASN A 194 -15.71 3.08 11.41
CA ASN A 194 -16.10 3.55 12.74
C ASN A 194 -16.93 2.51 13.53
N ARG A 195 -17.11 1.30 12.99
CA ARG A 195 -18.02 0.28 13.52
C ARG A 195 -17.30 -1.06 13.64
N PRO A 196 -16.73 -1.41 14.81
CA PRO A 196 -15.87 -2.60 14.94
C PRO A 196 -16.62 -3.93 14.70
N VAL A 197 -17.87 -4.04 15.15
CA VAL A 197 -18.70 -5.24 14.94
C VAL A 197 -18.95 -5.45 13.45
N PHE A 198 -19.45 -4.43 12.76
CA PHE A 198 -19.67 -4.47 11.31
C PHE A 198 -18.35 -4.66 10.53
N ALA A 199 -17.26 -4.05 10.97
CA ALA A 199 -15.94 -4.22 10.36
C ALA A 199 -15.50 -5.69 10.37
N SER A 200 -15.71 -6.42 11.47
CA SER A 200 -15.37 -7.84 11.54
C SER A 200 -16.13 -8.69 10.50
N ALA A 201 -17.41 -8.38 10.25
CA ALA A 201 -18.20 -9.03 9.21
C ALA A 201 -17.76 -8.64 7.78
N CYS A 202 -17.20 -7.44 7.59
CA CYS A 202 -16.72 -6.97 6.29
C CYS A 202 -15.37 -7.57 5.87
N ILE A 203 -14.56 -8.07 6.81
CA ILE A 203 -13.19 -8.55 6.53
C ILE A 203 -13.22 -9.65 5.47
N ASP A 204 -14.07 -10.66 5.62
CA ASP A 204 -14.13 -11.80 4.70
C ASP A 204 -14.55 -11.35 3.29
N HIS A 205 -15.59 -10.50 3.21
CA HIS A 205 -16.07 -9.95 1.94
C HIS A 205 -15.03 -9.09 1.22
N LEU A 206 -14.27 -8.27 1.94
CA LEU A 206 -13.20 -7.47 1.36
C LEU A 206 -11.96 -8.30 1.01
N ALA A 207 -11.64 -9.34 1.80
CA ALA A 207 -10.55 -10.26 1.53
C ALA A 207 -10.82 -11.10 0.26
N ASP A 208 -12.07 -11.48 0.00
CA ASP A 208 -12.45 -12.16 -1.25
C ASP A 208 -12.13 -11.31 -2.49
N MET A 209 -12.30 -9.98 -2.39
CA MET A 209 -11.97 -9.04 -3.48
C MET A 209 -10.47 -8.97 -3.80
N PHE A 210 -9.60 -9.56 -2.97
CA PHE A 210 -8.16 -9.62 -3.25
C PHE A 210 -7.83 -10.57 -4.40
N ASN A 211 -8.74 -11.48 -4.76
CA ASN A 211 -8.59 -12.36 -5.91
C ASN A 211 -9.42 -11.90 -7.12
N ASP A 212 -9.90 -10.64 -7.12
CA ASP A 212 -10.63 -10.07 -8.25
C ASP A 212 -9.75 -9.99 -9.51
N GLU A 213 -10.38 -10.17 -10.68
CA GLU A 213 -9.72 -10.13 -11.99
C GLU A 213 -9.09 -8.75 -12.30
N ILE A 214 -9.64 -7.68 -11.73
CA ILE A 214 -9.22 -6.29 -11.98
C ILE A 214 -8.23 -5.81 -10.92
N GLN A 215 -7.03 -5.42 -11.39
CA GLN A 215 -5.93 -4.94 -10.54
C GLN A 215 -6.33 -3.78 -9.62
N GLN A 216 -7.08 -2.81 -10.16
CA GLN A 216 -7.52 -1.62 -9.41
C GLN A 216 -8.48 -1.99 -8.27
N ILE A 217 -9.36 -2.96 -8.48
CA ILE A 217 -10.31 -3.41 -7.45
C ILE A 217 -9.55 -4.08 -6.30
N ARG A 218 -8.57 -4.93 -6.62
CA ARG A 218 -7.70 -5.53 -5.61
C ARG A 218 -7.00 -4.46 -4.77
N LEU A 219 -6.43 -3.44 -5.41
CA LEU A 219 -5.78 -2.32 -4.71
C LEU A 219 -6.74 -1.58 -3.78
N ASP A 220 -7.93 -1.27 -4.28
CA ASP A 220 -8.95 -0.54 -3.52
C ASP A 220 -9.48 -1.37 -2.34
N ALA A 221 -9.60 -2.70 -2.51
CA ALA A 221 -9.96 -3.62 -1.43
C ALA A 221 -8.91 -3.65 -0.33
N ILE A 222 -7.62 -3.73 -0.68
CA ILE A 222 -6.51 -3.71 0.30
C ILE A 222 -6.53 -2.39 1.09
N ARG A 223 -6.72 -1.26 0.40
CA ARG A 223 -6.81 0.06 1.04
C ARG A 223 -8.02 0.19 1.95
N ALA A 224 -9.17 -0.35 1.53
CA ALA A 224 -10.39 -0.38 2.33
C ALA A 224 -10.25 -1.26 3.58
N LEU A 225 -9.56 -2.41 3.47
CA LEU A 225 -9.37 -3.35 4.58
C LEU A 225 -8.30 -2.89 5.59
N THR A 226 -7.27 -2.16 5.16
CA THR A 226 -6.15 -1.69 6.00
C THR A 226 -6.54 -0.97 7.30
N PRO A 227 -7.50 -0.03 7.34
CA PRO A 227 -7.94 0.56 8.61
C PRO A 227 -8.74 -0.43 9.49
N LEU A 228 -9.42 -1.40 8.89
CA LEU A 228 -10.35 -2.31 9.57
C LEU A 228 -9.63 -3.44 10.32
N VAL A 229 -8.49 -3.92 9.81
CA VAL A 229 -7.70 -4.99 10.44
C VAL A 229 -7.14 -4.62 11.81
N SER A 230 -7.13 -3.33 12.16
CA SER A 230 -6.77 -2.88 13.51
C SER A 230 -7.82 -3.23 14.57
N HIS A 231 -9.08 -3.46 14.16
CA HIS A 231 -10.20 -3.78 15.04
C HIS A 231 -10.46 -5.28 15.19
N GLY A 232 -9.88 -6.12 14.33
CA GLY A 232 -10.09 -7.57 14.32
C GLY A 232 -8.80 -8.36 14.56
N LEU A 233 -8.95 -9.67 14.78
CA LEU A 233 -7.86 -10.63 14.74
C LEU A 233 -7.91 -11.38 13.40
N LEU A 234 -6.78 -11.45 12.71
CA LEU A 234 -6.65 -12.27 11.51
C LEU A 234 -6.30 -13.70 11.88
N TYR A 235 -7.19 -14.61 11.52
CA TYR A 235 -6.97 -16.04 11.64
C TYR A 235 -6.28 -16.60 10.39
N ARG A 236 -5.81 -17.84 10.50
CA ARG A 236 -5.07 -18.53 9.44
C ARG A 236 -5.80 -18.56 8.09
N ASP A 237 -7.10 -18.85 8.10
CA ASP A 237 -7.88 -19.02 6.86
C ASP A 237 -8.00 -17.69 6.08
N GLN A 238 -8.26 -16.59 6.78
CA GLN A 238 -8.28 -15.24 6.21
C GLN A 238 -6.89 -14.85 5.71
N LEU A 239 -5.85 -15.19 6.49
CA LEU A 239 -4.47 -14.86 6.19
C LEU A 239 -3.97 -15.56 4.91
N ASP A 240 -4.36 -16.82 4.68
CA ASP A 240 -3.99 -17.56 3.47
C ASP A 240 -4.49 -16.86 2.20
N THR A 241 -5.74 -16.38 2.22
CA THR A 241 -6.33 -15.58 1.14
C THR A 241 -5.62 -14.23 0.99
N ILE A 242 -5.35 -13.54 2.10
CA ILE A 242 -4.69 -12.22 2.07
C ILE A 242 -3.27 -12.31 1.51
N LEU A 243 -2.51 -13.35 1.87
CA LEU A 243 -1.10 -13.50 1.48
C LEU A 243 -0.90 -13.84 0.00
N THR A 244 -1.94 -14.24 -0.74
CA THR A 244 -1.82 -14.50 -2.19
C THR A 244 -1.43 -13.24 -2.97
N VAL A 245 -1.79 -12.05 -2.47
CA VAL A 245 -1.48 -10.77 -3.12
C VAL A 245 0.02 -10.45 -3.11
N LEU A 246 0.83 -11.06 -2.24
CA LEU A 246 2.29 -10.91 -2.28
C LEU A 246 2.91 -11.44 -3.59
N ASP A 247 2.17 -12.28 -4.32
CA ASP A 247 2.54 -12.84 -5.61
C ASP A 247 1.96 -12.06 -6.80
N ASP A 248 1.28 -10.93 -6.57
CA ASP A 248 0.69 -10.07 -7.60
C ASP A 248 1.78 -9.48 -8.50
N ALA A 249 1.50 -9.38 -9.80
CA ALA A 249 2.42 -8.80 -10.78
C ALA A 249 2.66 -7.29 -10.53
N THR A 250 1.67 -6.58 -10.00
CA THR A 250 1.72 -5.14 -9.77
C THR A 250 2.39 -4.79 -8.44
N ALA A 251 3.36 -3.87 -8.48
CA ALA A 251 4.06 -3.43 -7.27
C ALA A 251 3.15 -2.71 -6.28
N ASP A 252 2.19 -1.92 -6.79
CA ASP A 252 1.26 -1.14 -5.94
C ASP A 252 0.42 -2.04 -5.02
N ASN A 253 -0.07 -3.18 -5.53
CA ASN A 253 -0.83 -4.14 -4.73
C ASN A 253 0.05 -4.77 -3.65
N ARG A 254 1.28 -5.16 -3.98
CA ARG A 254 2.24 -5.74 -3.02
C ARG A 254 2.61 -4.72 -1.92
N MET A 255 2.91 -3.48 -2.31
CA MET A 255 3.23 -2.40 -1.37
C MET A 255 2.05 -2.04 -0.45
N ALA A 256 0.83 -2.01 -1.00
CA ALA A 256 -0.38 -1.81 -0.21
C ALA A 256 -0.57 -2.95 0.80
N LEU A 257 -0.34 -4.21 0.39
CA LEU A 257 -0.42 -5.35 1.28
C LEU A 257 0.65 -5.30 2.39
N HIS A 258 1.88 -4.91 2.08
CA HIS A 258 2.92 -4.71 3.10
C HIS A 258 2.46 -3.71 4.18
N THR A 259 1.76 -2.65 3.78
CA THR A 259 1.21 -1.67 4.71
C THR A 259 0.08 -2.24 5.57
N LEU A 260 -0.77 -3.10 4.98
CA LEU A 260 -1.84 -3.79 5.69
C LEU A 260 -1.27 -4.77 6.73
N LEU A 261 -0.34 -5.64 6.34
CA LEU A 261 0.28 -6.63 7.22
C LEU A 261 1.09 -5.99 8.36
N ALA A 262 1.69 -4.83 8.13
CA ALA A 262 2.38 -4.08 9.17
C ALA A 262 1.43 -3.58 10.29
N LYS A 263 0.13 -3.44 10.00
CA LYS A 263 -0.90 -2.91 10.91
C LYS A 263 -1.89 -3.97 11.41
N SER A 264 -1.81 -5.19 10.91
CA SER A 264 -2.73 -6.25 11.29
C SER A 264 -2.41 -6.82 12.67
N ASN A 265 -3.43 -7.38 13.33
CA ASN A 265 -3.27 -8.19 14.54
C ASN A 265 -3.43 -9.67 14.17
N LEU A 266 -2.35 -10.43 14.30
CA LEU A 266 -2.28 -11.87 14.00
C LEU A 266 -2.66 -12.68 15.23
N ALA A 267 -3.45 -13.74 15.04
CA ALA A 267 -3.98 -14.54 16.16
C ALA A 267 -2.90 -15.37 16.90
N ASP A 268 -1.92 -15.92 16.18
CA ASP A 268 -0.95 -16.87 16.75
C ASP A 268 0.46 -16.79 16.13
N SER A 269 1.44 -17.45 16.77
CA SER A 269 2.82 -17.52 16.29
C SER A 269 2.95 -18.20 14.92
N ASN A 270 2.02 -19.10 14.57
CA ASN A 270 2.01 -19.73 13.26
C ASN A 270 1.65 -18.72 12.15
N CYS A 271 0.68 -17.83 12.37
CA CYS A 271 0.38 -16.73 11.45
C CYS A 271 1.59 -15.83 11.21
N VAL A 272 2.38 -15.50 12.25
CA VAL A 272 3.62 -14.73 12.12
C VAL A 272 4.65 -15.50 11.26
N SER A 273 4.85 -16.79 11.53
CA SER A 273 5.76 -17.65 10.76
C SER A 273 5.34 -17.75 9.28
N GLN A 274 4.04 -17.88 9.01
CA GLN A 274 3.46 -17.94 7.67
C GLN A 274 3.64 -16.62 6.92
N CYS A 275 3.36 -15.49 7.57
CA CYS A 275 3.62 -14.15 7.01
C CYS A 275 5.10 -14.01 6.62
N LEU A 276 6.02 -14.34 7.54
CA LEU A 276 7.44 -14.27 7.26
C LEU A 276 7.84 -15.16 6.08
N LYS A 277 7.43 -16.44 6.06
CA LYS A 277 7.74 -17.38 4.96
C LYS A 277 7.27 -16.85 3.61
N LYS A 278 6.05 -16.30 3.54
CA LYS A 278 5.49 -15.72 2.32
C LYS A 278 6.17 -14.41 1.91
N LEU A 279 6.50 -13.54 2.87
CA LEU A 279 7.28 -12.32 2.61
C LEU A 279 8.69 -12.63 2.09
N LEU A 280 9.37 -13.65 2.65
CA LEU A 280 10.66 -14.11 2.16
C LEU A 280 10.55 -14.72 0.75
N HIS A 281 9.48 -15.45 0.45
CA HIS A 281 9.23 -15.93 -0.91
C HIS A 281 9.03 -14.76 -1.88
N SER A 282 8.26 -13.75 -1.48
CA SER A 282 8.04 -12.53 -2.25
C SER A 282 9.34 -11.76 -2.47
N LEU A 283 10.21 -11.64 -1.46
CA LEU A 283 11.53 -11.01 -1.57
C LEU A 283 12.42 -11.71 -2.61
N ARG A 284 12.39 -13.05 -2.65
CA ARG A 284 13.12 -13.83 -3.66
C ARG A 284 12.62 -13.52 -5.08
N ARG A 285 11.32 -13.35 -5.23
CA ARG A 285 10.66 -13.12 -6.53
C ARG A 285 10.76 -11.65 -6.98
N PHE A 286 10.70 -10.71 -6.04
CA PHE A 286 10.69 -9.27 -6.25
C PHE A 286 11.72 -8.55 -5.34
N PRO A 287 13.03 -8.62 -5.66
CA PRO A 287 14.08 -7.98 -4.85
C PRO A 287 13.94 -6.46 -4.71
N MET A 288 13.25 -5.81 -5.65
CA MET A 288 13.00 -4.36 -5.62
C MET A 288 12.15 -3.92 -4.42
N ASP A 289 11.34 -4.83 -3.86
CA ASP A 289 10.44 -4.53 -2.75
C ASP A 289 11.10 -4.70 -1.37
N LYS A 290 12.42 -4.97 -1.34
CA LYS A 290 13.23 -5.26 -0.14
C LYS A 290 12.94 -4.35 1.04
N PHE A 291 13.02 -3.04 0.86
CA PHE A 291 12.80 -2.09 1.95
C PHE A 291 11.35 -2.04 2.42
N SER A 292 10.40 -2.27 1.52
CA SER A 292 8.98 -2.37 1.88
C SER A 292 8.71 -3.63 2.72
N ILE A 293 9.34 -4.74 2.38
CA ILE A 293 9.25 -6.00 3.14
C ILE A 293 9.91 -5.85 4.52
N PHE A 294 11.08 -5.22 4.59
CA PHE A 294 11.76 -4.94 5.86
C PHE A 294 10.91 -4.03 6.76
N GLY A 295 10.31 -2.98 6.20
CA GLY A 295 9.36 -2.13 6.94
C GLY A 295 8.12 -2.90 7.43
N CYS A 296 7.59 -3.81 6.60
CA CYS A 296 6.49 -4.69 6.99
C CYS A 296 6.86 -5.60 8.16
N LEU A 297 8.02 -6.26 8.09
CA LEU A 297 8.52 -7.14 9.16
C LEU A 297 8.82 -6.37 10.45
N SER A 298 9.27 -5.12 10.33
CA SER A 298 9.42 -4.22 11.46
C SER A 298 8.07 -4.00 12.17
N GLY A 299 7.02 -3.64 11.44
CA GLY A 299 5.67 -3.47 11.99
C GLY A 299 5.11 -4.74 12.62
N ILE A 300 5.25 -5.89 11.95
CA ILE A 300 4.83 -7.19 12.49
C ILE A 300 5.58 -7.50 13.79
N GLY A 301 6.90 -7.25 13.85
CA GLY A 301 7.71 -7.50 15.04
C GLY A 301 7.30 -6.63 16.23
N GLN A 302 7.02 -5.35 15.99
CA GLN A 302 6.59 -4.41 17.03
C GLN A 302 5.23 -4.82 17.63
N ASN A 303 4.25 -5.12 16.77
CA ASN A 303 2.89 -5.46 17.22
C ASN A 303 2.82 -6.85 17.89
N HIS A 304 3.66 -7.79 17.49
CA HIS A 304 3.56 -9.21 17.90
C HIS A 304 4.77 -9.70 18.72
N SER A 305 5.34 -8.86 19.57
CA SER A 305 6.52 -9.20 20.38
C SER A 305 6.34 -10.46 21.25
N SER A 306 5.11 -10.75 21.71
CA SER A 306 4.78 -11.97 22.43
C SER A 306 4.79 -13.23 21.56
N LEU A 307 4.28 -13.13 20.33
CA LEU A 307 4.17 -14.25 19.38
C LEU A 307 5.51 -14.59 18.71
N VAL A 308 6.43 -13.62 18.63
CA VAL A 308 7.79 -13.81 18.08
C VAL A 308 8.70 -14.55 19.06
N GLN A 309 8.48 -14.44 20.38
CA GLN A 309 9.32 -15.08 21.39
C GLN A 309 9.60 -16.58 21.16
N PRO A 310 8.59 -17.45 20.95
CA PRO A 310 8.84 -18.88 20.73
C PRO A 310 9.56 -19.17 19.40
N LEU A 311 9.61 -18.21 18.47
CA LEU A 311 10.19 -18.38 17.15
C LEU A 311 11.67 -17.98 17.08
N VAL A 312 12.22 -17.26 18.07
CA VAL A 312 13.56 -16.64 17.97
C VAL A 312 14.66 -17.65 17.62
N ASN A 313 14.69 -18.81 18.27
CA ASN A 313 15.71 -19.83 18.03
C ASN A 313 15.62 -20.38 16.59
N ASP A 314 14.40 -20.64 16.11
CA ASP A 314 14.16 -21.12 14.76
C ASP A 314 14.44 -20.03 13.70
N LEU A 315 14.24 -18.76 14.04
CA LEU A 315 14.42 -17.63 13.13
C LEU A 315 15.89 -17.23 12.96
N LEU A 316 16.68 -17.32 14.03
CA LEU A 316 18.09 -16.99 14.02
C LEU A 316 18.98 -18.22 13.80
N ASP A 317 18.37 -19.38 13.55
CA ASP A 317 19.05 -20.67 13.44
C ASP A 317 20.01 -20.88 14.62
N VAL A 318 19.55 -20.62 15.85
CA VAL A 318 20.33 -20.75 17.08
C VAL A 318 20.03 -22.10 17.71
N HIS A 319 21.06 -22.95 17.80
CA HIS A 319 20.94 -24.22 18.47
C HIS A 319 21.16 -24.04 19.98
N PRO A 320 20.31 -24.60 20.87
CA PRO A 320 20.46 -24.41 22.33
C PRO A 320 21.78 -24.92 22.94
N ILE A 321 22.52 -25.75 22.21
CA ILE A 321 23.73 -26.45 22.69
C ILE A 321 24.98 -26.10 21.87
N PHE A 322 24.83 -25.69 20.61
CA PHE A 322 25.95 -25.51 19.69
C PHE A 322 26.08 -24.06 19.27
N ASP A 323 27.30 -23.54 19.22
CA ASP A 323 27.57 -22.23 18.64
C ASP A 323 27.31 -22.28 17.14
N THR A 324 26.34 -21.51 16.70
CA THR A 324 25.97 -21.44 15.28
C THR A 324 26.86 -20.43 14.57
N PRO A 325 27.26 -20.72 13.31
CA PRO A 325 28.15 -19.84 12.57
C PRO A 325 27.50 -18.47 12.37
N GLU A 326 28.30 -17.41 12.48
CA GLU A 326 27.87 -16.03 12.23
C GLU A 326 27.35 -15.90 10.79
N GLN A 327 26.08 -15.50 10.65
CA GLN A 327 25.42 -15.31 9.36
C GLN A 327 25.90 -14.01 8.69
N SER A 328 26.05 -14.01 7.37
CA SER A 328 26.52 -12.83 6.64
C SER A 328 25.48 -11.70 6.62
N ILE A 329 25.93 -10.46 6.82
CA ILE A 329 25.09 -9.25 6.70
C ILE A 329 24.57 -9.05 5.27
N ASP A 330 25.24 -9.61 4.27
CA ASP A 330 24.84 -9.52 2.86
C ASP A 330 23.63 -10.41 2.52
N ASP A 331 23.23 -11.32 3.43
CA ASP A 331 22.06 -12.17 3.23
C ASP A 331 20.77 -11.44 3.64
N ASP A 332 20.00 -11.04 2.63
CA ASP A 332 18.72 -10.36 2.80
C ASP A 332 17.67 -11.20 3.55
N PHE A 333 17.74 -12.55 3.45
CA PHE A 333 16.83 -13.43 4.17
C PHE A 333 17.15 -13.45 5.66
N TYR A 334 18.44 -13.53 6.02
CA TYR A 334 18.88 -13.37 7.40
C TYR A 334 18.52 -11.99 7.97
N LEU A 335 18.79 -10.91 7.22
CA LEU A 335 18.44 -9.56 7.65
C LEU A 335 16.94 -9.39 7.91
N ALA A 336 16.08 -9.94 7.06
CA ALA A 336 14.63 -9.94 7.27
C ALA A 336 14.23 -10.61 8.60
N ARG A 337 14.76 -11.80 8.90
CA ARG A 337 14.49 -12.51 10.16
C ARG A 337 15.01 -11.73 11.37
N LEU A 338 16.22 -11.19 11.25
CA LEU A 338 16.84 -10.38 12.31
C LEU A 338 16.04 -9.10 12.58
N ILE A 339 15.58 -8.39 11.54
CA ILE A 339 14.76 -7.17 11.68
C ILE A 339 13.46 -7.48 12.44
N LEU A 340 12.79 -8.59 12.13
CA LEU A 340 11.58 -9.02 12.85
C LEU A 340 11.87 -9.23 14.35
N VAL A 341 12.95 -9.95 14.68
CA VAL A 341 13.33 -10.25 16.07
C VAL A 341 13.77 -8.99 16.82
N LEU A 342 14.56 -8.11 16.20
CA LEU A 342 15.01 -6.85 16.82
C LEU A 342 13.84 -5.90 17.13
N ASN A 343 12.88 -5.81 16.21
CA ASN A 343 11.68 -5.01 16.43
C ASN A 343 10.82 -5.57 17.56
N ALA A 344 10.68 -6.90 17.66
CA ALA A 344 10.03 -7.53 18.80
C ALA A 344 10.79 -7.28 20.12
N ALA A 345 12.12 -7.35 20.08
CA ALA A 345 12.99 -7.14 21.25
C ALA A 345 12.91 -5.71 21.80
N SER A 346 12.60 -4.72 20.96
CA SER A 346 12.40 -3.34 21.39
C SER A 346 11.23 -3.14 22.36
N HIS A 347 10.23 -4.02 22.33
CA HIS A 347 9.10 -4.00 23.26
C HIS A 347 9.23 -5.05 24.37
N ARG A 348 10.08 -6.06 24.22
CA ARG A 348 10.24 -7.15 25.17
C ARG A 348 11.70 -7.48 25.46
N SER A 349 12.17 -7.02 26.62
CA SER A 349 13.54 -7.18 27.11
C SER A 349 14.02 -8.63 27.18
N VAL A 350 13.13 -9.60 27.46
CA VAL A 350 13.47 -11.04 27.51
C VAL A 350 14.06 -11.54 26.19
N LEU A 351 13.65 -10.97 25.05
CA LEU A 351 14.17 -11.36 23.74
C LEU A 351 15.63 -10.92 23.56
N CYS A 352 16.06 -9.86 24.23
CA CYS A 352 17.44 -9.37 24.18
C CYS A 352 18.42 -10.44 24.67
N SER A 353 18.04 -11.23 25.68
CA SER A 353 18.86 -12.32 26.22
C SER A 353 18.91 -13.56 25.33
N LEU A 354 17.98 -13.71 24.39
CA LEU A 354 17.93 -14.83 23.45
C LEU A 354 18.71 -14.52 22.15
N ILE A 355 19.05 -13.26 21.92
CA ILE A 355 19.77 -12.83 20.72
C ILE A 355 21.27 -13.13 20.89
N PRO A 356 21.91 -13.81 19.94
CA PRO A 356 23.35 -14.07 19.98
C PRO A 356 24.19 -12.79 20.04
N SER A 357 25.33 -12.85 20.71
CA SER A 357 26.24 -11.70 20.87
C SER A 357 26.76 -11.14 19.53
N TYR A 358 26.95 -11.98 18.52
CA TYR A 358 27.35 -11.52 17.18
C TYR A 358 26.27 -10.63 16.53
N ALA A 359 24.99 -10.93 16.76
CA ALA A 359 23.87 -10.16 16.22
C ALA A 359 23.79 -8.74 16.80
N LEU A 360 24.44 -8.46 17.94
CA LEU A 360 24.59 -7.10 18.46
C LEU A 360 25.45 -6.21 17.55
N LYS A 361 26.47 -6.77 16.90
CA LYS A 361 27.25 -6.03 15.89
C LYS A 361 26.38 -5.70 14.69
N HIS A 362 25.57 -6.65 14.24
CA HIS A 362 24.63 -6.49 13.13
C HIS A 362 23.57 -5.44 13.47
N TYR A 363 23.00 -5.47 14.69
CA TYR A 363 22.10 -4.45 15.20
C TYR A 363 22.70 -3.04 15.10
N ARG A 364 23.94 -2.85 15.59
CA ARG A 364 24.62 -1.54 15.56
C ARG A 364 24.83 -1.04 14.12
N TYR A 365 25.11 -1.93 13.17
CA TYR A 365 25.19 -1.59 11.75
C TYR A 365 23.82 -1.21 11.19
N LEU A 366 22.81 -2.07 11.35
CA LEU A 366 21.47 -1.86 10.81
C LEU A 366 20.80 -0.61 11.37
N ARG A 367 20.97 -0.32 12.66
CA ARG A 367 20.45 0.88 13.31
C ARG A 367 21.03 2.17 12.72
N ARG A 368 22.31 2.14 12.31
CA ARG A 368 22.97 3.29 11.65
C ARG A 368 22.55 3.42 10.19
N SER A 369 22.36 2.30 9.50
CA SER A 369 21.99 2.27 8.08
C SER A 369 20.51 2.59 7.86
N TRP A 370 19.61 2.03 8.67
CA TRP A 370 18.15 2.10 8.53
C TRP A 370 17.44 2.40 9.85
N PRO A 371 17.55 3.63 10.37
CA PRO A 371 16.98 4.00 11.66
C PRO A 371 15.44 3.95 11.70
N GLU A 372 14.77 4.09 10.56
CA GLU A 372 13.30 4.02 10.47
C GLU A 372 12.75 2.59 10.61
N ILE A 373 13.57 1.57 10.28
CA ILE A 373 13.17 0.16 10.27
C ILE A 373 13.60 -0.55 11.56
N VAL A 374 14.74 -0.16 12.12
CA VAL A 374 15.30 -0.77 13.32
C VAL A 374 15.24 0.22 14.49
N PRO A 375 14.41 -0.04 15.51
CA PRO A 375 14.24 0.86 16.65
C PRO A 375 15.43 0.81 17.60
N LYS A 376 15.46 1.77 18.52
CA LYS A 376 16.43 1.80 19.61
C LYS A 376 16.03 0.78 20.68
N ILE A 377 16.95 -0.10 21.07
CA ILE A 377 16.77 -1.11 22.12
C ILE A 377 17.63 -0.68 23.31
N LEU A 378 17.01 -0.45 24.47
CA LEU A 378 17.68 0.16 25.62
C LEU A 378 18.70 -0.80 26.25
N GLU A 379 18.38 -2.08 26.28
CA GLU A 379 19.18 -3.16 26.85
C GLU A 379 20.56 -3.28 26.18
N PHE A 380 20.66 -3.00 24.87
CA PHE A 380 21.90 -3.08 24.12
C PHE A 380 22.83 -1.87 24.29
N ASP A 381 22.34 -0.79 24.91
CA ASP A 381 23.15 0.38 25.25
C ASP A 381 23.85 0.22 26.63
N HIS A 382 23.36 -0.68 27.49
CA HIS A 382 23.85 -0.86 28.87
C HIS A 382 25.14 -1.69 29.02
N GLU A 383 25.64 -2.32 27.96
CA GLU A 383 26.92 -3.07 28.00
C GLU A 383 28.17 -2.19 28.18
N LYS A 384 28.04 -0.85 28.27
CA LYS A 384 29.17 0.06 28.49
C LYS A 384 29.65 0.20 29.95
N LEU A 385 29.04 -0.48 30.93
CA LEU A 385 29.38 -0.29 32.36
C LEU A 385 30.11 -1.46 33.05
N HIS A 386 30.34 -2.59 32.38
CA HIS A 386 31.10 -3.71 32.96
C HIS A 386 32.10 -4.31 31.96
N GLN A 387 33.20 -3.59 31.73
CA GLN A 387 34.47 -4.17 31.28
C GLN A 387 35.61 -3.19 31.68
N CYS A 388 35.97 -3.21 32.95
CA CYS A 388 37.32 -2.90 33.39
C CYS A 388 38.01 -4.22 33.79
N ASP A 389 39.31 -4.23 33.59
CA ASP A 389 40.28 -5.25 34.01
C ASP A 389 40.43 -6.48 33.12
N SER A 390 41.30 -6.36 32.11
CA SER A 390 42.66 -6.94 32.14
C SER A 390 43.15 -7.37 30.75
N SER A 391 43.92 -6.49 30.10
CA SER A 391 45.23 -6.86 29.53
C SER A 391 45.96 -5.60 29.06
N PRO A 392 47.21 -5.38 29.49
CA PRO A 392 48.06 -4.34 28.95
C PRO A 392 48.71 -4.89 27.68
N PHE A 393 48.70 -4.17 26.56
CA PHE A 393 49.84 -4.05 25.64
C PHE A 393 49.45 -3.15 24.46
N LEU A 394 50.00 -1.94 24.51
CA LEU A 394 50.37 -1.04 23.42
C LEU A 394 49.32 -0.70 22.35
N CYS A 395 48.83 0.54 22.42
CA CYS A 395 49.12 1.54 21.38
C CYS A 395 49.36 2.91 22.05
N PRO A 396 50.55 3.53 21.87
CA PRO A 396 50.86 4.84 22.42
C PRO A 396 50.27 5.97 21.55
N PHE A 397 49.39 6.75 22.17
CA PHE A 397 49.45 8.21 22.29
C PHE A 397 50.04 9.02 21.12
N LEU A 398 49.17 9.83 20.48
CA LEU A 398 49.46 11.26 20.30
C LEU A 398 48.25 12.05 20.79
N ALA A 399 48.43 12.65 21.96
CA ALA A 399 47.52 13.64 22.52
C ALA A 399 47.53 14.94 21.72
N VAL A 400 46.38 15.62 21.78
CA VAL A 400 46.33 17.08 21.86
C VAL A 400 45.37 17.43 23.01
N GLY A 401 45.80 18.39 23.83
CA GLY A 401 45.29 18.73 25.15
C GLY A 401 43.97 19.52 25.19
N PRO A 402 43.67 20.13 26.36
CA PRO A 402 42.30 20.45 26.79
C PRO A 402 41.84 21.86 26.40
N GLU A 403 40.51 21.99 26.37
CA GLU A 403 39.71 23.22 26.49
C GLU A 403 39.80 24.25 25.34
N ASP A 404 38.74 24.35 24.54
CA ASP A 404 37.94 25.59 24.55
C ASP A 404 36.54 25.41 23.98
N LYS A 405 35.58 26.04 24.65
CA LYS A 405 34.17 26.13 24.29
C LYS A 405 34.00 27.13 23.15
N THR A 406 33.68 26.66 21.95
CA THR A 406 32.91 27.44 20.96
C THR A 406 31.99 26.51 20.20
N ILE A 407 30.74 26.49 20.64
CA ILE A 407 29.58 26.03 19.86
C ILE A 407 29.28 27.16 18.87
N GLU A 408 29.76 27.06 17.63
CA GLU A 408 29.30 27.90 16.52
C GLU A 408 29.16 27.09 15.22
N LYS A 409 27.90 26.85 14.84
CA LYS A 409 27.29 26.57 13.52
C LYS A 409 28.22 26.14 12.35
N GLU A 410 28.16 24.85 12.00
CA GLU A 410 28.64 24.34 10.69
C GLU A 410 27.60 23.34 10.10
N ASN A 411 26.38 23.79 9.77
CA ASN A 411 25.28 22.92 9.29
C ASN A 411 24.65 23.28 7.93
N ASP A 412 25.20 24.25 7.17
CA ASP A 412 24.63 24.70 5.88
C ASP A 412 25.37 24.20 4.63
N ALA A 413 26.23 23.17 4.73
CA ALA A 413 26.92 22.63 3.57
C ALA A 413 25.95 21.81 2.69
N LYS A 414 25.80 22.19 1.41
CA LYS A 414 25.00 21.39 0.46
C LYS A 414 25.75 20.11 0.09
N THR A 415 25.04 18.99 0.14
CA THR A 415 25.64 17.67 -0.08
C THR A 415 24.76 16.81 -0.97
N ALA A 416 25.39 15.91 -1.74
CA ALA A 416 24.70 14.92 -2.56
C ALA A 416 25.21 13.54 -2.19
N ARG A 417 24.35 12.64 -1.72
CA ARG A 417 24.70 11.26 -1.38
C ARG A 417 23.98 10.32 -2.33
N VAL A 418 24.75 9.66 -3.17
CA VAL A 418 24.23 8.63 -4.09
C VAL A 418 23.85 7.41 -3.28
N LEU A 419 22.60 6.99 -3.40
CA LEU A 419 22.03 5.80 -2.75
C LEU A 419 22.10 4.59 -3.70
N GLU A 420 21.82 4.80 -4.98
CA GLU A 420 21.89 3.77 -6.02
C GLU A 420 22.53 4.35 -7.30
N PRO A 421 23.39 3.60 -8.02
CA PRO A 421 23.85 2.25 -7.69
C PRO A 421 24.73 2.22 -6.42
N SER A 422 24.52 1.22 -5.56
CA SER A 422 25.21 1.05 -4.26
C SER A 422 26.71 0.81 -4.44
N ARG A 423 27.51 0.96 -3.37
CA ARG A 423 28.98 0.72 -3.45
C ARG A 423 29.34 -0.70 -3.90
N GLU A 424 28.44 -1.66 -3.74
CA GLU A 424 28.56 -3.05 -4.21
C GLU A 424 28.50 -3.18 -5.75
N PHE A 425 27.81 -2.27 -6.45
CA PHE A 425 27.84 -2.19 -7.92
C PHE A 425 29.20 -1.75 -8.48
N ARG A 426 30.09 -1.16 -7.66
CA ARG A 426 31.40 -0.67 -8.15
C ARG A 426 32.36 -1.79 -8.54
N ASN A 427 32.22 -2.97 -7.95
CA ASN A 427 33.29 -3.96 -7.97
C ASN A 427 32.98 -5.24 -8.78
N ASN A 428 31.72 -5.69 -8.92
CA ASN A 428 31.47 -7.05 -9.46
C ASN A 428 30.47 -7.19 -10.62
N GLU A 429 29.70 -6.17 -11.01
CA GLU A 429 28.77 -6.28 -12.14
C GLU A 429 29.07 -5.26 -13.26
N THR A 430 29.33 -5.78 -14.46
CA THR A 430 29.44 -4.97 -15.67
C THR A 430 28.06 -4.85 -16.31
N ILE A 431 27.55 -3.63 -16.48
CA ILE A 431 26.29 -3.40 -17.18
C ILE A 431 26.51 -3.64 -18.68
N ARG A 432 25.99 -4.75 -19.20
CA ARG A 432 26.06 -5.10 -20.63
C ARG A 432 24.83 -4.60 -21.34
N PHE A 433 25.02 -3.90 -22.45
CA PHE A 433 23.91 -3.43 -23.29
C PHE A 433 24.29 -3.46 -24.76
N VAL A 434 23.29 -3.35 -25.64
CA VAL A 434 23.51 -3.37 -27.10
C VAL A 434 24.11 -2.03 -27.54
N ALA A 435 25.28 -2.10 -28.17
CA ALA A 435 25.99 -0.95 -28.72
C ALA A 435 25.08 -0.14 -29.66
N GLY A 436 25.05 1.18 -29.48
CA GLY A 436 24.23 2.09 -30.29
C GLY A 436 22.78 2.28 -29.82
N LEU A 437 22.28 1.50 -28.85
CA LEU A 437 20.96 1.72 -28.26
C LEU A 437 21.06 2.51 -26.94
N PRO A 438 20.16 3.48 -26.70
CA PRO A 438 20.10 4.20 -25.44
C PRO A 438 19.64 3.26 -24.32
N THR A 439 20.45 3.10 -23.29
CA THR A 439 20.15 2.29 -22.11
C THR A 439 19.94 3.21 -20.90
N GLY A 440 18.81 3.07 -20.21
CA GLY A 440 18.54 3.82 -18.99
C GLY A 440 19.20 3.14 -17.80
N ILE A 441 19.99 3.89 -17.05
CA ILE A 441 20.58 3.48 -15.77
C ILE A 441 19.84 4.23 -14.67
N PHE A 442 19.18 3.50 -13.79
CA PHE A 442 18.47 4.08 -12.66
C PHE A 442 19.48 4.59 -11.63
N ILE A 443 19.32 5.85 -11.23
CA ILE A 443 20.17 6.50 -10.24
C ILE A 443 19.28 7.15 -9.17
N ARG A 444 19.67 6.92 -7.93
CA ARG A 444 18.99 7.45 -6.74
C ARG A 444 19.98 8.31 -5.96
N ILE A 445 19.67 9.59 -5.76
CA ILE A 445 20.54 10.56 -5.07
C ILE A 445 19.76 11.29 -3.99
N LEU A 446 20.31 11.35 -2.78
CA LEU A 446 19.82 12.18 -1.68
C LEU A 446 20.56 13.52 -1.71
N LEU A 447 19.84 14.61 -1.90
CA LEU A 447 20.34 15.99 -1.89
C LEU A 447 19.97 16.65 -0.56
N CYS A 448 20.92 17.29 0.09
CA CYS A 448 20.70 18.04 1.33
C CYS A 448 21.07 19.52 1.14
N ASN A 449 20.27 20.42 1.72
CA ASN A 449 20.41 21.87 1.70
C ASN A 449 20.45 22.48 0.28
N VAL A 450 19.67 21.93 -0.67
CA VAL A 450 19.53 22.43 -2.04
C VAL A 450 18.18 23.13 -2.22
N THR A 451 18.19 24.35 -2.78
CA THR A 451 16.96 25.15 -3.01
C THR A 451 16.27 24.80 -4.33
N ASP A 452 14.98 25.14 -4.47
CA ASP A 452 14.20 24.81 -5.67
C ASP A 452 14.73 25.46 -6.96
N GLU A 453 15.35 26.65 -6.85
CA GLU A 453 16.03 27.32 -7.97
C GLU A 453 17.29 26.56 -8.42
N GLU A 454 17.97 25.92 -7.48
CA GLU A 454 19.17 25.13 -7.73
C GLU A 454 18.85 23.75 -8.30
N LEU A 455 17.72 23.15 -7.92
CA LEU A 455 17.22 21.90 -8.52
C LEU A 455 16.99 22.05 -10.03
N ASN A 456 16.56 23.22 -10.50
CA ASN A 456 16.43 23.49 -11.94
C ASN A 456 17.78 23.47 -12.69
N ARG A 457 18.85 23.84 -11.99
CA ARG A 457 20.23 23.90 -12.50
C ARG A 457 21.02 22.62 -12.21
N PHE A 458 20.43 21.65 -11.53
CA PHE A 458 21.05 20.37 -11.24
C PHE A 458 21.28 19.57 -12.53
N ARG A 459 22.50 19.07 -12.72
CA ARG A 459 22.92 18.23 -13.85
C ARG A 459 23.78 17.07 -13.36
N ILE A 460 23.73 15.97 -14.11
CA ILE A 460 24.59 14.81 -13.91
C ILE A 460 25.52 14.73 -15.12
N GLN A 461 26.82 14.91 -14.90
CA GLN A 461 27.83 14.73 -15.94
C GLN A 461 28.25 13.26 -15.99
N ILE A 462 28.29 12.70 -17.20
CA ILE A 462 28.71 11.34 -17.49
C ILE A 462 30.00 11.44 -18.30
N GLU A 463 31.12 10.94 -17.79
CA GLU A 463 32.43 10.93 -18.48
C GLU A 463 32.73 9.52 -18.97
N TYR A 464 32.92 9.40 -20.29
CA TYR A 464 33.27 8.14 -20.96
C TYR A 464 34.80 7.96 -21.03
N PRO A 465 35.28 6.71 -21.22
CA PRO A 465 36.71 6.40 -21.33
C PRO A 465 37.43 7.13 -22.48
N ASP A 466 36.71 7.52 -23.53
CA ASP A 466 37.22 8.25 -24.69
C ASP A 466 37.36 9.76 -24.45
N GLN A 467 37.22 10.20 -23.19
CA GLN A 467 37.23 11.60 -22.76
C GLN A 467 36.07 12.42 -23.33
N THR A 468 35.03 11.76 -23.87
CA THR A 468 33.77 12.42 -24.15
C THR A 468 32.93 12.52 -22.89
N PHE A 469 32.07 13.53 -22.81
CA PHE A 469 31.12 13.64 -21.71
C PHE A 469 29.71 14.00 -22.20
N ASP A 470 28.73 13.59 -21.41
CA ASP A 470 27.31 13.88 -21.59
C ASP A 470 26.75 14.57 -20.34
N LEU A 471 25.81 15.49 -20.53
CA LEU A 471 25.17 16.24 -19.46
C LEU A 471 23.68 15.90 -19.40
N HIS A 472 23.32 15.10 -18.40
CA HIS A 472 21.94 14.70 -18.17
C HIS A 472 21.21 15.70 -17.27
N ARG A 473 20.01 16.10 -17.70
CA ARG A 473 19.08 16.93 -16.94
C ARG A 473 17.92 16.08 -16.42
N PRO A 474 17.80 15.85 -15.10
CA PRO A 474 16.64 15.17 -14.53
C PRO A 474 15.35 15.96 -14.74
N ARG A 475 14.22 15.26 -14.78
CA ARG A 475 12.90 15.91 -14.92
C ARG A 475 12.49 16.53 -13.57
N ARG A 476 11.66 17.57 -13.60
CA ARG A 476 11.14 18.18 -12.37
C ARG A 476 10.38 17.19 -11.48
N GLY A 477 9.67 16.23 -12.08
CA GLY A 477 8.94 15.18 -11.34
C GLY A 477 9.83 14.10 -10.72
N ASP A 478 11.12 14.07 -11.05
CA ASP A 478 12.09 13.10 -10.50
C ASP A 478 12.59 13.52 -9.10
N PHE A 479 12.31 14.77 -8.69
CA PHE A 479 12.68 15.31 -7.38
C PHE A 479 11.51 15.18 -6.40
N LEU A 480 11.67 14.33 -5.40
CA LEU A 480 10.73 14.10 -4.32
C LEU A 480 11.23 14.82 -3.06
N ARG A 481 10.56 15.89 -2.66
CA ARG A 481 10.94 16.63 -1.45
C ARG A 481 10.50 15.85 -0.22
N LEU A 482 11.44 15.52 0.67
CA LEU A 482 11.19 14.80 1.91
C LEU A 482 10.95 15.78 3.05
N ASP A 483 11.86 16.75 3.22
CA ASP A 483 11.75 17.82 4.23
C ASP A 483 12.11 19.21 3.65
N SER A 484 12.12 20.24 4.50
CA SER A 484 12.55 21.60 4.13
C SER A 484 14.01 21.64 3.62
N ALA A 485 14.85 20.71 4.09
CA ALA A 485 16.28 20.64 3.82
C ALA A 485 16.72 19.42 2.98
N THR A 486 15.84 18.45 2.70
CA THR A 486 16.22 17.18 2.05
C THR A 486 15.34 16.89 0.82
N VAL A 487 15.99 16.58 -0.30
CA VAL A 487 15.35 16.28 -1.58
C VAL A 487 15.89 14.96 -2.11
N HIS A 488 14.98 14.12 -2.55
CA HIS A 488 15.29 12.78 -3.03
C HIS A 488 15.11 12.72 -4.55
N LEU A 489 16.19 12.49 -5.28
CA LEU A 489 16.20 12.39 -6.73
C LEU A 489 16.14 10.91 -7.16
N GLN A 490 15.15 10.56 -7.99
CA GLN A 490 15.03 9.27 -8.67
C GLN A 490 14.92 9.48 -10.17
N THR A 491 15.99 9.18 -10.92
CA THR A 491 16.01 9.43 -12.36
C THR A 491 16.71 8.33 -13.13
N ASN A 492 16.29 8.13 -14.38
CA ASN A 492 16.93 7.20 -15.31
C ASN A 492 17.89 7.98 -16.21
N VAL A 493 19.18 7.82 -15.97
CA VAL A 493 20.22 8.45 -16.79
C VAL A 493 20.46 7.60 -18.03
N VAL A 494 20.25 8.20 -19.20
CA VAL A 494 20.41 7.51 -20.48
C VAL A 494 21.89 7.50 -20.88
N VAL A 495 22.45 6.30 -21.03
CA VAL A 495 23.81 6.07 -21.53
C VAL A 495 23.74 5.44 -22.92
N SER A 496 24.57 5.91 -23.83
CA SER A 496 24.65 5.38 -25.19
C SER A 496 26.10 5.43 -25.67
N ALA A 497 26.69 4.27 -25.94
CA ALA A 497 28.06 4.14 -26.42
C ALA A 497 28.14 3.21 -27.64
N GLN A 498 29.16 3.42 -28.48
CA GLN A 498 29.53 2.49 -29.55
C GLN A 498 30.21 1.24 -28.98
N ARG A 499 30.37 0.20 -29.80
CA ARG A 499 30.91 -1.10 -29.38
C ARG A 499 32.29 -0.97 -28.75
N TRP A 500 32.50 -1.59 -27.60
CA TRP A 500 33.80 -1.68 -26.93
C TRP A 500 34.33 -3.12 -26.91
N ALA A 501 35.65 -3.27 -27.00
CA ALA A 501 36.31 -4.58 -26.96
C ALA A 501 36.24 -5.21 -25.56
N THR A 502 36.37 -4.39 -24.52
CA THR A 502 36.33 -4.78 -23.11
C THR A 502 35.39 -3.87 -22.34
N SER A 503 34.97 -4.28 -21.15
CA SER A 503 34.29 -3.38 -20.23
C SER A 503 35.21 -2.23 -19.82
N ALA A 504 34.63 -1.04 -19.60
CA ALA A 504 35.36 0.13 -19.15
C ALA A 504 34.52 0.96 -18.19
N SER A 505 35.21 1.73 -17.34
CA SER A 505 34.59 2.51 -16.28
C SER A 505 34.10 3.87 -16.79
N VAL A 506 32.85 4.21 -16.47
CA VAL A 506 32.25 5.53 -16.74
C VAL A 506 32.05 6.26 -15.42
N ILE A 507 32.35 7.56 -15.40
CA ILE A 507 32.31 8.38 -14.20
C ILE A 507 31.09 9.31 -14.22
N PHE A 508 30.30 9.26 -13.15
CA PHE A 508 29.14 10.10 -12.93
C PHE A 508 29.46 11.15 -11.88
N THR A 509 29.26 12.41 -12.22
CA THR A 509 29.51 13.55 -11.35
C THR A 509 28.24 14.41 -11.26
N PRO A 510 27.53 14.40 -10.11
CA PRO A 510 26.41 15.31 -9.89
C PRO A 510 26.94 16.73 -9.60
N GLY A 511 26.27 17.74 -10.14
CA GLY A 511 26.65 19.13 -9.93
C GLY A 511 25.52 20.12 -10.22
N ILE A 512 25.69 21.36 -9.74
CA ILE A 512 24.78 22.48 -10.01
C ILE A 512 25.50 23.44 -10.97
N LEU A 513 24.84 23.82 -12.06
CA LEU A 513 25.40 24.75 -13.04
C LEU A 513 25.42 26.20 -12.48
N SER A 514 26.52 26.92 -12.68
CA SER A 514 26.65 28.33 -12.27
C SER A 514 25.81 29.26 -13.14
N THR A 515 25.31 30.34 -12.56
CA THR A 515 24.43 31.34 -13.23
C THR A 515 25.13 32.13 -14.35
N LYS A 516 26.46 32.03 -14.48
CA LYS A 516 27.23 32.72 -15.53
C LYS A 516 27.24 32.02 -16.89
N SER A 517 26.67 30.82 -16.99
CA SER A 517 26.64 30.02 -18.24
C SER A 517 25.23 29.85 -18.81
N ASP A 518 24.31 30.75 -18.47
CA ASP A 518 22.95 30.75 -19.03
C ASP A 518 22.92 31.53 -20.34
N GLU A 519 22.91 30.79 -21.44
CA GLU A 519 22.05 31.00 -22.62
C GLU A 519 22.46 29.99 -23.70
N SER A 520 21.69 28.89 -23.81
CA SER A 520 21.56 27.96 -24.98
C SER A 520 21.54 26.45 -24.69
N VAL A 521 21.45 25.98 -23.43
CA VAL A 521 21.53 24.52 -23.17
C VAL A 521 20.16 23.89 -22.91
N ALA A 522 19.35 23.82 -23.97
CA ALA A 522 18.09 23.04 -24.00
C ALA A 522 18.28 21.61 -24.55
N GLN A 523 19.50 21.24 -24.96
CA GLN A 523 19.80 19.96 -25.61
C GLN A 523 20.93 19.19 -24.90
N ARG A 524 20.94 17.87 -25.06
CA ARG A 524 21.99 16.94 -24.64
C ARG A 524 23.32 17.40 -25.25
N ILE A 525 24.28 17.87 -24.43
CA ILE A 525 25.60 18.28 -24.91
C ILE A 525 26.52 17.07 -24.89
N VAL A 526 27.07 16.73 -26.05
CA VAL A 526 28.20 15.79 -26.20
C VAL A 526 29.44 16.61 -26.52
N GLY A 527 30.43 16.60 -25.63
CA GLY A 527 31.70 17.33 -25.80
C GLY A 527 32.92 16.41 -25.75
N LYS A 528 34.04 16.83 -26.36
CA LYS A 528 35.37 16.19 -26.19
C LYS A 528 36.20 16.98 -25.18
N GLY A 529 36.82 16.30 -24.21
CA GLY A 529 37.73 16.92 -23.25
C GLY A 529 38.96 17.55 -23.91
N PRO A 530 39.59 18.56 -23.28
CA PRO A 530 40.72 19.27 -23.88
C PRO A 530 41.97 18.38 -23.93
N LYS A 531 42.58 18.31 -25.11
CA LYS A 531 44.01 17.98 -25.24
C LYS A 531 44.78 19.30 -25.08
N ASP A 532 45.80 19.29 -24.24
CA ASP A 532 46.79 20.35 -24.00
C ASP A 532 46.48 21.39 -22.91
N SER A 533 47.52 21.58 -22.10
CA SER A 533 47.62 22.30 -20.83
C SER A 533 47.69 23.84 -20.96
N LEU A 534 46.86 24.43 -21.83
CA LEU A 534 46.81 25.91 -21.96
C LEU A 534 45.43 26.56 -22.15
N ASN A 535 44.33 25.81 -22.13
CA ASN A 535 42.98 26.39 -22.23
C ASN A 535 42.14 26.09 -20.97
N GLN A 536 42.32 26.90 -19.92
CA GLN A 536 41.50 26.86 -18.70
C GLN A 536 40.07 27.45 -18.87
N HIS A 537 39.68 27.88 -20.08
CA HIS A 537 38.42 28.59 -20.32
C HIS A 537 37.26 27.74 -20.88
N ILE A 538 37.39 26.41 -20.96
CA ILE A 538 36.26 25.51 -21.24
C ILE A 538 36.24 24.40 -20.18
N MET A 539 36.11 24.80 -18.92
CA MET A 539 35.61 23.95 -17.85
C MET A 539 34.13 24.31 -17.67
N PRO A 540 33.15 23.44 -17.97
CA PRO A 540 31.75 23.73 -17.67
C PRO A 540 31.48 23.82 -16.15
N PHE A 541 32.50 23.57 -15.31
CA PHE A 541 32.48 23.75 -13.86
C PHE A 541 33.51 24.79 -13.38
N ALA A 542 33.47 26.01 -13.92
CA ALA A 542 33.99 27.16 -13.18
C ALA A 542 32.90 27.60 -12.19
N SER A 543 33.11 27.35 -10.89
CA SER A 543 32.20 27.55 -9.75
C SER A 543 31.09 26.50 -9.56
N ALA A 544 31.50 25.27 -9.20
CA ALA A 544 30.65 24.43 -8.38
C ALA A 544 30.53 25.09 -6.99
N GLU A 545 29.52 25.92 -6.79
CA GLU A 545 29.12 26.31 -5.44
C GLU A 545 28.57 25.06 -4.74
N ASN A 546 29.45 24.44 -3.96
CA ASN A 546 29.10 23.68 -2.77
C ASN A 546 28.22 22.43 -2.96
N ILE A 547 28.58 21.49 -3.82
CA ILE A 547 28.35 20.07 -3.52
C ILE A 547 29.73 19.43 -3.42
N ALA A 548 30.09 18.94 -2.23
CA ALA A 548 31.43 18.44 -1.93
C ALA A 548 31.94 17.50 -3.04
N ARG A 549 33.17 17.77 -3.53
CA ARG A 549 33.88 17.03 -4.61
C ARG A 549 34.02 15.50 -4.39
N LYS A 550 33.45 14.94 -3.32
CA LYS A 550 33.51 13.52 -2.91
C LYS A 550 32.41 12.64 -3.52
N CYS A 551 31.60 13.14 -4.45
CA CYS A 551 30.40 12.45 -4.96
C CYS A 551 30.55 11.88 -6.39
N ARG A 552 31.78 11.54 -6.81
CA ARG A 552 32.00 10.83 -8.08
C ARG A 552 31.64 9.35 -7.92
N ILE A 553 30.83 8.81 -8.83
CA ILE A 553 30.55 7.38 -8.93
C ILE A 553 31.23 6.85 -10.17
N SER A 554 31.93 5.73 -10.08
CA SER A 554 32.45 5.00 -11.24
C SER A 554 31.82 3.62 -11.31
N PHE A 555 31.36 3.19 -12.48
CA PHE A 555 30.89 1.82 -12.70
C PHE A 555 31.26 1.33 -14.10
N ASN A 556 31.33 0.02 -14.27
CA ASN A 556 31.79 -0.60 -15.51
C ASN A 556 30.62 -0.88 -16.45
N ILE A 557 30.73 -0.42 -17.70
CA ILE A 557 29.77 -0.74 -18.76
C ILE A 557 30.45 -1.49 -19.91
N HIS A 558 29.68 -2.33 -20.61
CA HIS A 558 30.14 -3.05 -21.79
C HIS A 558 29.11 -3.02 -22.92
N PRO A 559 29.25 -2.09 -23.89
CA PRO A 559 28.43 -2.06 -25.10
C PRO A 559 28.85 -3.19 -26.06
N MET A 560 27.98 -4.18 -26.21
CA MET A 560 28.17 -5.38 -27.05
C MET A 560 27.38 -5.28 -28.36
N GLN A 561 27.84 -5.90 -29.43
CA GLN A 561 27.03 -6.04 -30.65
C GLN A 561 25.93 -7.08 -30.39
N GLN A 562 24.71 -6.81 -30.88
CA GLN A 562 23.63 -7.80 -30.83
C GLN A 562 24.10 -9.06 -31.55
N ALA A 563 24.05 -10.21 -30.85
CA ALA A 563 24.38 -11.51 -31.40
C ALA A 563 23.33 -11.95 -32.43
#